data_AF-A0A961IMH1-F1
#
_entry.id   AF-A0A961IMH1-F1
#
_cell.length_a   1.000
_cell.length_b   1.000
_cell.length_c   1.000
_cell.angle_alpha   90.00
_cell.angle_beta   90.00
_cell.angle_gamma   90.00
#
_symmetry.space_group_name_H-M   'P 1'
#
loop_
_entity.id
_entity.type
_entity.pdbx_description
1 polymer ?
#
loop_
_entity_poly.entity_id
_entity_poly.type
_entity_poly.pdbx_seq_one_letter_code
_entity_poly.pdbx_strand_id
1 'polypeptide(L)'
;MKRRSINTAAISFLDLISGAVGAGVLLFLAVSVLPRNPADPTEIIDEALAAQLQELQLLKDELGGMRFLVNYRGLEEEAHVEGFRDRILRSRNHLEAIEDGLHHLMDVYRRSEETRVRMETTRAERQEELQTISARTAELQRQFYERRFVFITMNFSERPDVDLHVIDPAGNRFFYGCRDANHCAELRSARGLLTADDTEGPGLEVWYVNEMPSGRYQVCINLYDRSADNRAEVYVLVHSGRRIERQRAVIELARGGPRPGQPTVRVDSDQGPIDLIKVADVIVTDSGEARIQMFGDGS
;
A
#
# COMPACT_ATOMS: atom_id res chain seq x y z
N MET A 1 86.73 -21.30 10.46
CA MET A 1 85.66 -20.54 9.78
C MET A 1 84.59 -21.52 9.30
N LYS A 2 83.40 -21.50 9.91
CA LYS A 2 82.24 -22.33 9.50
C LYS A 2 81.34 -21.51 8.57
N ARG A 3 81.11 -21.96 7.34
CA ARG A 3 80.08 -21.39 6.45
C ARG A 3 78.71 -21.94 6.85
N ARG A 4 77.74 -21.05 7.12
CA ARG A 4 76.32 -21.39 7.25
C ARG A 4 75.73 -21.57 5.84
N SER A 5 75.24 -22.75 5.51
CA SER A 5 74.37 -22.98 4.36
C SER A 5 72.95 -22.51 4.72
N ILE A 6 72.36 -21.67 3.88
CA ILE A 6 70.95 -21.27 3.99
C ILE A 6 70.12 -22.35 3.29
N ASN A 7 69.20 -22.97 4.02
CA ASN A 7 68.29 -24.00 3.51
C ASN A 7 67.25 -23.36 2.59
N THR A 8 67.47 -23.44 1.28
CA THR A 8 66.56 -22.93 0.25
C THR A 8 65.20 -23.66 0.23
N ALA A 9 65.15 -24.90 0.71
CA ALA A 9 63.92 -25.70 0.77
C ALA A 9 62.91 -25.24 1.85
N ALA A 10 63.39 -24.60 2.93
CA ALA A 10 62.51 -24.12 3.99
C ALA A 10 61.75 -22.84 3.62
N ILE A 11 62.32 -22.04 2.70
CA ILE A 11 61.72 -20.79 2.23
C ILE A 11 60.57 -21.09 1.24
N SER A 12 60.74 -22.09 0.35
CA SER A 12 59.69 -22.47 -0.61
C SER A 12 58.48 -23.21 0.01
N PHE A 13 58.67 -23.92 1.12
CA PHE A 13 57.56 -24.57 1.84
C PHE A 13 56.66 -23.55 2.56
N LEU A 14 57.25 -22.48 3.09
CA LEU A 14 56.52 -21.40 3.75
C LEU A 14 55.70 -20.57 2.74
N ASP A 15 56.26 -20.33 1.53
CA ASP A 15 55.55 -19.66 0.44
C ASP A 15 54.36 -20.49 -0.10
N LEU A 16 54.48 -21.82 -0.13
CA LEU A 16 53.40 -22.71 -0.57
C LEU A 16 52.24 -22.79 0.45
N ILE A 17 52.55 -22.84 1.75
CA ILE A 17 51.54 -22.80 2.82
C ILE A 17 50.90 -21.41 2.92
N SER A 18 51.68 -20.34 2.74
CA SER A 18 51.18 -18.96 2.66
C SER A 18 50.23 -18.78 1.47
N GLY A 19 50.52 -19.39 0.32
CA GLY A 19 49.66 -19.39 -0.86
C GLY A 19 48.33 -20.13 -0.64
N ALA A 20 48.36 -21.33 -0.06
CA ALA A 20 47.17 -22.14 0.17
C ALA A 20 46.26 -21.58 1.29
N VAL A 21 46.85 -21.10 2.38
CA VAL A 21 46.09 -20.44 3.46
C VAL A 21 45.60 -19.07 3.01
N GLY A 22 46.40 -18.33 2.23
CA GLY A 22 46.01 -17.07 1.61
C GLY A 22 44.84 -17.22 0.63
N ALA A 23 44.83 -18.28 -0.20
CA ALA A 23 43.71 -18.58 -1.10
C ALA A 23 42.43 -18.94 -0.34
N GLY A 24 42.54 -19.72 0.75
CA GLY A 24 41.40 -20.05 1.62
C GLY A 24 40.82 -18.83 2.35
N VAL A 25 41.67 -17.91 2.81
CA VAL A 25 41.24 -16.66 3.45
C VAL A 25 40.66 -15.67 2.44
N LEU A 26 41.18 -15.62 1.21
CA LEU A 26 40.61 -14.81 0.12
C LEU A 26 39.25 -15.34 -0.34
N LEU A 27 39.05 -16.67 -0.40
CA LEU A 27 37.74 -17.28 -0.64
C LEU A 27 36.75 -16.95 0.48
N PHE A 28 37.19 -17.02 1.74
CA PHE A 28 36.35 -16.68 2.88
C PHE A 28 35.97 -15.19 2.91
N LEU A 29 36.90 -14.29 2.56
CA LEU A 29 36.64 -12.84 2.44
C LEU A 29 35.80 -12.49 1.21
N ALA A 30 35.99 -13.15 0.07
CA ALA A 30 35.18 -12.95 -1.14
C ALA A 30 33.72 -13.37 -0.93
N VAL A 31 33.48 -14.45 -0.16
CA VAL A 31 32.13 -14.88 0.23
C VAL A 31 31.53 -13.97 1.32
N SER A 32 32.36 -13.43 2.22
CA SER A 32 31.90 -12.58 3.35
C SER A 32 31.70 -11.10 2.98
N VAL A 33 32.31 -10.62 1.90
CA VAL A 33 32.24 -9.22 1.42
C VAL A 33 31.48 -9.15 0.10
N LEU A 34 30.29 -9.73 0.05
CA LEU A 34 29.36 -9.48 -1.06
C LEU A 34 28.58 -8.19 -0.79
N PRO A 35 28.79 -7.10 -1.58
CA PRO A 35 27.88 -5.98 -1.58
C PRO A 35 26.53 -6.43 -2.10
N ARG A 36 25.47 -6.00 -1.42
CA ARG A 36 24.07 -6.11 -1.85
C ARG A 36 23.87 -5.28 -3.13
N ASN A 37 24.21 -5.83 -4.29
CA ASN A 37 23.85 -5.28 -5.59
C ASN A 37 23.65 -6.44 -6.59
N PRO A 38 22.65 -6.36 -7.50
CA PRO A 38 22.16 -7.51 -8.25
C PRO A 38 23.01 -7.70 -9.51
N ALA A 39 24.23 -8.19 -9.37
CA ALA A 39 24.79 -9.01 -10.44
C ALA A 39 24.09 -10.36 -10.36
N ASP A 40 23.61 -10.86 -11.50
CA ASP A 40 22.89 -12.13 -11.59
C ASP A 40 23.76 -13.23 -10.94
N PRO A 41 23.30 -13.91 -9.87
CA PRO A 41 24.10 -14.92 -9.17
C PRO A 41 24.62 -16.01 -10.11
N THR A 42 23.97 -16.23 -11.25
CA THR A 42 24.38 -17.18 -12.27
C THR A 42 25.70 -16.79 -12.95
N GLU A 43 25.94 -15.51 -13.22
CA GLU A 43 27.14 -15.02 -13.90
C GLU A 43 28.40 -15.24 -13.04
N ILE A 44 28.26 -15.04 -11.72
CA ILE A 44 29.33 -15.27 -10.73
C ILE A 44 29.61 -16.78 -10.55
N ILE A 45 28.57 -17.61 -10.59
CA ILE A 45 28.70 -19.06 -10.47
C ILE A 45 29.34 -19.65 -11.75
N ASP A 46 28.97 -19.15 -12.93
CA ASP A 46 29.54 -19.59 -14.21
C ASP A 46 31.04 -19.26 -14.31
N GLU A 47 31.45 -18.08 -13.83
CA GLU A 47 32.85 -17.67 -13.80
C GLU A 47 33.68 -18.53 -12.82
N ALA A 48 33.11 -18.87 -11.66
CA ALA A 48 33.74 -19.78 -10.70
C ALA A 48 33.84 -21.23 -11.22
N LEU A 49 32.81 -21.71 -11.93
CA LEU A 49 32.80 -23.04 -12.54
C LEU A 49 33.85 -23.16 -13.66
N ALA A 50 33.98 -22.11 -14.48
CA ALA A 50 34.99 -22.04 -15.54
C ALA A 50 36.42 -22.07 -14.97
N ALA A 51 36.67 -21.35 -13.87
CA ALA A 51 37.96 -21.34 -13.20
C ALA A 51 38.35 -22.72 -12.64
N GLN A 52 37.43 -23.44 -11.99
CA GLN A 52 37.70 -24.78 -11.47
C GLN A 52 37.91 -25.83 -12.58
N LEU A 53 37.21 -25.70 -13.71
CA LEU A 53 37.43 -26.56 -14.88
C LEU A 53 38.83 -26.37 -15.49
N GLN A 54 39.33 -25.14 -15.50
CA GLN A 54 40.67 -24.82 -16.00
C GLN A 54 41.76 -25.37 -15.06
N GLU A 55 41.54 -25.32 -13.75
CA GLU A 55 42.44 -25.90 -12.75
C GLU A 55 42.50 -27.43 -12.85
N LEU A 56 41.37 -28.09 -13.08
CA LEU A 56 41.31 -29.54 -13.35
C LEU A 56 42.09 -29.94 -14.61
N GLN A 57 42.03 -29.13 -15.66
CA GLN A 57 42.78 -29.40 -16.91
C GLN A 57 44.29 -29.30 -16.69
N LEU A 58 44.75 -28.26 -15.98
CA LEU A 58 46.15 -28.09 -15.61
C LEU A 58 46.67 -29.27 -14.76
N LEU A 59 45.90 -29.70 -13.76
CA LEU A 59 46.28 -30.82 -12.89
C LEU A 59 46.33 -32.15 -13.66
N LYS A 60 45.42 -32.33 -14.61
CA LYS A 60 45.37 -33.51 -15.49
C LYS A 60 46.56 -33.56 -16.44
N ASP A 61 46.98 -32.41 -16.98
CA ASP A 61 48.17 -32.30 -17.83
C ASP A 61 49.46 -32.52 -17.02
N GLU A 62 49.51 -32.06 -15.77
CA GLU A 62 50.62 -32.31 -14.85
C GLU A 62 50.75 -33.81 -14.49
N LEU A 63 49.62 -34.49 -14.23
CA LEU A 63 49.55 -35.95 -14.08
C LEU A 63 49.94 -36.70 -15.37
N GLY A 64 49.59 -36.16 -16.54
CA GLY A 64 49.98 -36.69 -17.85
C GLY A 64 51.48 -36.58 -18.12
N GLY A 65 52.09 -35.45 -17.76
CA GLY A 65 53.53 -35.21 -17.85
C GLY A 65 54.36 -36.03 -16.86
N MET A 66 53.80 -36.30 -15.66
CA MET A 66 54.43 -37.16 -14.65
C MET A 66 54.55 -38.64 -15.06
N ARG A 67 53.87 -39.08 -16.13
CA ARG A 67 53.92 -40.46 -16.62
C ARG A 67 55.22 -40.80 -17.38
N PHE A 68 56.12 -39.84 -17.61
CA PHE A 68 57.28 -39.98 -18.52
C PHE A 68 58.67 -40.02 -17.86
N LEU A 69 58.79 -40.14 -16.53
CA LEU A 69 60.10 -40.19 -15.84
C LEU A 69 60.33 -41.49 -15.08
N VAL A 70 60.53 -42.59 -15.81
CA VAL A 70 61.05 -43.84 -15.23
C VAL A 70 62.28 -44.30 -16.02
N ASN A 71 63.46 -43.78 -15.64
CA ASN A 71 64.74 -44.48 -15.81
C ASN A 71 65.85 -43.83 -14.93
N TYR A 72 66.57 -44.68 -14.16
CA TYR A 72 67.86 -44.50 -13.43
C TYR A 72 67.88 -44.62 -11.87
N ARG A 73 68.20 -45.85 -11.41
CA ARG A 73 69.31 -46.35 -10.55
C ARG A 73 69.47 -45.84 -9.09
N GLY A 74 69.14 -46.72 -8.14
CA GLY A 74 70.09 -47.18 -7.10
C GLY A 74 69.64 -47.10 -5.64
N LEU A 75 69.81 -45.94 -4.99
CA LEU A 75 69.64 -45.80 -3.53
C LEU A 75 69.08 -44.42 -3.10
N GLU A 76 68.91 -43.48 -4.05
CA GLU A 76 68.05 -42.28 -3.88
C GLU A 76 66.59 -42.55 -4.33
N GLU A 77 66.34 -43.75 -4.87
CA GLU A 77 65.08 -44.19 -5.48
C GLU A 77 63.93 -44.34 -4.47
N GLU A 78 64.16 -44.80 -3.24
CA GLU A 78 63.07 -44.95 -2.26
C GLU A 78 62.48 -43.59 -1.87
N ALA A 79 63.32 -42.60 -1.57
CA ALA A 79 62.86 -41.25 -1.20
C ALA A 79 62.16 -40.53 -2.36
N HIS A 80 62.62 -40.73 -3.60
CA HIS A 80 62.02 -40.12 -4.79
C HIS A 80 60.70 -40.80 -5.19
N VAL A 81 60.62 -42.13 -5.09
CA VAL A 81 59.41 -42.91 -5.33
C VAL A 81 58.37 -42.67 -4.24
N GLU A 82 58.79 -42.55 -2.98
CA GLU A 82 57.93 -42.21 -1.85
C GLU A 82 57.39 -40.78 -1.98
N GLY A 83 58.24 -39.80 -2.31
CA GLY A 83 57.81 -38.43 -2.58
C GLY A 83 56.88 -38.30 -3.81
N PHE A 84 57.04 -39.18 -4.80
CA PHE A 84 56.14 -39.26 -5.96
C PHE A 84 54.80 -39.91 -5.62
N ARG A 85 54.80 -40.98 -4.81
CA ARG A 85 53.59 -41.63 -4.31
C ARG A 85 52.76 -40.69 -3.45
N ASP A 86 53.42 -39.90 -2.61
CA ASP A 86 52.82 -38.83 -1.82
C ASP A 86 52.18 -37.75 -2.70
N ARG A 87 52.84 -37.34 -3.80
CA ARG A 87 52.26 -36.40 -4.76
C ARG A 87 51.02 -36.97 -5.43
N ILE A 88 51.05 -38.23 -5.88
CA ILE A 88 49.88 -38.89 -6.47
C ILE A 88 48.71 -38.97 -5.48
N LEU A 89 48.98 -39.31 -4.22
CA LEU A 89 47.96 -39.34 -3.17
C LEU A 89 47.38 -37.95 -2.92
N ARG A 90 48.22 -36.91 -2.85
CA ARG A 90 47.77 -35.52 -2.73
C ARG A 90 46.92 -35.07 -3.92
N SER A 91 47.36 -35.35 -5.14
CA SER A 91 46.60 -35.04 -6.35
C SER A 91 45.26 -35.78 -6.40
N ARG A 92 45.21 -37.04 -5.98
CA ARG A 92 43.96 -37.80 -5.92
C ARG A 92 42.98 -37.21 -4.91
N ASN A 93 43.45 -36.89 -3.70
CA ASN A 93 42.62 -36.24 -2.69
C ASN A 93 42.14 -34.85 -3.14
N HIS A 94 42.96 -34.14 -3.92
CA HIS A 94 42.58 -32.85 -4.49
C HIS A 94 41.53 -32.98 -5.58
N LEU A 95 41.65 -33.97 -6.47
CA LEU A 95 40.62 -34.27 -7.47
C LEU A 95 39.28 -34.64 -6.84
N GLU A 96 39.30 -35.46 -5.78
CA GLU A 96 38.08 -35.82 -5.02
C GLU A 96 37.44 -34.58 -4.37
N ALA A 97 38.25 -33.68 -3.79
CA ALA A 97 37.75 -32.42 -3.24
C ALA A 97 37.16 -31.49 -4.30
N ILE A 98 37.70 -31.47 -5.53
CA ILE A 98 37.14 -30.69 -6.63
C ILE A 98 35.84 -31.31 -7.14
N GLU A 99 35.77 -32.64 -7.28
CA GLU A 99 34.54 -33.34 -7.66
C GLU A 99 33.40 -33.05 -6.68
N ASP A 100 33.69 -33.09 -5.37
CA ASP A 100 32.74 -32.72 -4.32
C ASP A 100 32.33 -31.23 -4.42
N GLY A 101 33.27 -30.35 -4.73
CA GLY A 101 33.02 -28.92 -4.96
C GLY A 101 32.09 -28.65 -6.15
N LEU A 102 32.30 -29.34 -7.27
CA LEU A 102 31.46 -29.23 -8.47
C LEU A 102 30.04 -29.73 -8.20
N HIS A 103 29.90 -30.86 -7.49
CA HIS A 103 28.59 -31.35 -7.08
C HIS A 103 27.86 -30.35 -6.18
N HIS A 104 28.57 -29.73 -5.24
CA HIS A 104 27.98 -28.70 -4.38
C HIS A 104 27.53 -27.48 -5.18
N LEU A 105 28.35 -26.99 -6.12
CA LEU A 105 28.01 -25.85 -6.98
C LEU A 105 26.80 -26.15 -7.87
N MET A 106 26.72 -27.34 -8.45
CA MET A 106 25.54 -27.76 -9.23
C MET A 106 24.27 -27.78 -8.38
N ASP A 107 24.36 -28.24 -7.14
CA ASP A 107 23.23 -28.24 -6.21
C ASP A 107 22.78 -26.83 -5.82
N VAL A 108 23.74 -25.91 -5.62
CA VAL A 108 23.46 -24.49 -5.37
C VAL A 108 22.80 -23.85 -6.58
N TYR A 109 23.31 -24.08 -7.78
CA TYR A 109 22.75 -23.56 -9.03
C TYR A 109 21.32 -24.05 -9.24
N ARG A 110 21.07 -25.35 -9.06
CA ARG A 110 19.73 -25.94 -9.15
C ARG A 110 18.74 -25.29 -8.18
N ARG A 111 19.15 -25.08 -6.92
CA ARG A 111 18.31 -24.38 -5.92
C ARG A 111 18.06 -22.91 -6.30
N SER A 112 19.04 -22.25 -6.90
CA SER A 112 18.90 -20.88 -7.40
C SER A 112 17.85 -20.80 -8.51
N GLU A 113 17.93 -21.68 -9.51
CA GLU A 113 16.97 -21.75 -10.61
C GLU A 113 15.56 -22.09 -10.11
N GLU A 114 15.42 -23.07 -9.22
CA GLU A 114 14.13 -23.40 -8.60
C GLU A 114 13.53 -22.20 -7.85
N THR A 115 14.38 -21.42 -7.17
CA THR A 115 13.96 -20.21 -6.46
C THR A 115 13.54 -19.11 -7.42
N ARG A 116 14.30 -18.92 -8.51
CA ARG A 116 14.02 -17.92 -9.55
C ARG A 116 12.67 -18.19 -10.21
N VAL A 117 12.42 -19.43 -10.62
CA VAL A 117 11.14 -19.84 -11.20
C VAL A 117 10.00 -19.60 -10.22
N ARG A 118 10.14 -19.98 -8.93
CA ARG A 118 9.13 -19.71 -7.91
C ARG A 118 8.86 -18.21 -7.70
N MET A 119 9.91 -17.39 -7.75
CA MET A 119 9.76 -15.94 -7.62
C MET A 119 9.04 -15.34 -8.84
N GLU A 120 9.36 -15.80 -10.05
CA GLU A 120 8.70 -15.37 -11.28
C GLU A 120 7.23 -15.76 -11.31
N THR A 121 6.89 -17.01 -10.94
CA THR A 121 5.48 -17.44 -10.86
C THR A 121 4.73 -16.64 -9.81
N THR A 122 5.29 -16.47 -8.62
CA THR A 122 4.67 -15.67 -7.55
C THR A 122 4.47 -14.22 -7.99
N ARG A 123 5.44 -13.64 -8.72
CA ARG A 123 5.34 -12.27 -9.24
C ARG A 123 4.26 -12.15 -10.31
N ALA A 124 4.13 -13.14 -11.19
CA ALA A 124 3.08 -13.16 -12.21
C ALA A 124 1.68 -13.24 -11.56
N GLU A 125 1.49 -14.14 -10.59
CA GLU A 125 0.23 -14.28 -9.84
C GLU A 125 -0.14 -12.99 -9.11
N ARG A 126 0.82 -12.38 -8.39
CA ARG A 126 0.61 -11.09 -7.71
C ARG A 126 0.26 -9.97 -8.68
N GLN A 127 0.88 -9.95 -9.86
CA GLN A 127 0.61 -8.94 -10.87
C GLN A 127 -0.81 -9.07 -11.43
N GLU A 128 -1.27 -10.30 -11.68
CA GLU A 128 -2.64 -10.59 -12.11
C GLU A 128 -3.67 -10.20 -11.03
N GLU A 129 -3.38 -10.50 -9.76
CA GLU A 129 -4.21 -10.10 -8.63
C GLU A 129 -4.29 -8.56 -8.53
N LEU A 130 -3.16 -7.87 -8.64
CA LEU A 130 -3.12 -6.40 -8.64
C LEU A 130 -3.90 -5.80 -9.82
N GLN A 131 -3.80 -6.39 -11.00
CA GLN A 131 -4.59 -5.96 -12.17
C GLN A 131 -6.08 -6.12 -11.91
N THR A 132 -6.49 -7.27 -11.38
CA THR A 132 -7.89 -7.57 -11.05
C THR A 132 -8.44 -6.59 -10.00
N ILE A 133 -7.67 -6.35 -8.94
CA ILE A 133 -8.03 -5.37 -7.90
C ILE A 133 -8.13 -3.98 -8.52
N SER A 134 -7.16 -3.57 -9.33
CA SER A 134 -7.14 -2.24 -9.97
C SER A 134 -8.34 -2.01 -10.91
N ALA A 135 -8.75 -3.04 -11.65
CA ALA A 135 -9.91 -2.97 -12.53
C ALA A 135 -11.19 -2.84 -11.71
N ARG A 136 -11.34 -3.65 -10.65
CA ARG A 136 -12.50 -3.61 -9.77
C ARG A 136 -12.61 -2.29 -9.01
N THR A 137 -11.49 -1.74 -8.53
CA THR A 137 -11.50 -0.43 -7.87
C THR A 137 -11.86 0.69 -8.83
N ALA A 138 -11.35 0.67 -10.07
CA ALA A 138 -11.74 1.63 -11.10
C ALA A 138 -13.24 1.56 -11.45
N GLU A 139 -13.79 0.35 -11.53
CA GLU A 139 -15.23 0.15 -11.77
C GLU A 139 -16.08 0.70 -10.62
N LEU A 140 -15.75 0.34 -9.37
CA LEU A 140 -16.46 0.85 -8.19
C LEU A 140 -16.35 2.37 -8.08
N GLN A 141 -15.19 2.94 -8.37
CA GLN A 141 -15.01 4.39 -8.44
C GLN A 141 -15.91 5.00 -9.52
N ARG A 142 -16.02 4.40 -10.70
CA ARG A 142 -16.92 4.87 -11.75
C ARG A 142 -18.37 4.84 -11.29
N GLN A 143 -18.81 3.74 -10.70
CA GLN A 143 -20.16 3.61 -10.14
C GLN A 143 -20.43 4.65 -9.03
N PHE A 144 -19.42 4.95 -8.20
CA PHE A 144 -19.53 5.98 -7.16
C PHE A 144 -19.58 7.39 -7.75
N TYR A 145 -18.78 7.69 -8.77
CA TYR A 145 -18.76 8.99 -9.47
C TYR A 145 -19.99 9.23 -10.36
N GLU A 146 -20.71 8.18 -10.76
CA GLU A 146 -21.99 8.31 -11.46
C GLU A 146 -23.12 8.66 -10.49
N ARG A 147 -22.95 8.38 -9.19
CA ARG A 147 -23.93 8.71 -8.15
C ARG A 147 -23.77 10.14 -7.65
N ARG A 148 -24.89 10.73 -7.25
CA ARG A 148 -24.99 12.12 -6.78
C ARG A 148 -25.74 12.12 -5.47
N PHE A 149 -25.07 12.53 -4.42
CA PHE A 149 -25.65 12.54 -3.09
C PHE A 149 -25.53 13.90 -2.44
N VAL A 150 -26.50 14.22 -1.60
CA VAL A 150 -26.43 15.35 -0.67
C VAL A 150 -26.48 14.85 0.74
N PHE A 151 -25.64 15.45 1.56
CA PHE A 151 -25.65 15.32 3.00
C PHE A 151 -25.83 16.71 3.58
N ILE A 152 -26.88 16.89 4.37
CA ILE A 152 -27.08 18.08 5.18
C ILE A 152 -26.92 17.62 6.61
N THR A 153 -26.03 18.27 7.34
CA THR A 153 -25.81 18.00 8.75
C THR A 153 -25.98 19.29 9.53
N MET A 154 -26.79 19.28 10.57
CA MET A 154 -26.93 20.39 11.51
C MET A 154 -26.42 19.96 12.87
N ASN A 155 -25.59 20.79 13.48
CA ASN A 155 -25.23 20.70 14.88
C ASN A 155 -25.77 21.93 15.61
N PHE A 156 -26.33 21.78 16.80
CA PHE A 156 -26.80 22.91 17.60
C PHE A 156 -26.21 22.83 19.02
N SER A 157 -26.03 23.98 19.67
CA SER A 157 -25.24 24.05 20.90
C SER A 157 -25.93 23.44 22.12
N GLU A 158 -27.13 23.91 22.46
CA GLU A 158 -27.85 23.55 23.68
C GLU A 158 -29.36 23.69 23.44
N ARG A 159 -30.20 23.49 24.47
CA ARG A 159 -31.63 23.82 24.41
C ARG A 159 -31.83 25.32 24.11
N PRO A 160 -32.91 25.70 23.41
CA PRO A 160 -34.07 24.89 23.01
C PRO A 160 -33.89 24.00 21.77
N ASP A 161 -34.77 23.01 21.62
CA ASP A 161 -34.78 22.04 20.52
C ASP A 161 -34.87 22.72 19.14
N VAL A 162 -33.96 22.34 18.23
CA VAL A 162 -33.85 22.91 16.88
C VAL A 162 -34.05 21.76 15.90
N ASP A 163 -35.08 21.86 15.07
CA ASP A 163 -35.38 20.85 14.04
C ASP A 163 -34.77 21.23 12.69
N LEU A 164 -34.16 20.26 12.00
CA LEU A 164 -33.81 20.36 10.60
C LEU A 164 -35.05 20.10 9.73
N HIS A 165 -35.30 21.03 8.81
CA HIS A 165 -36.29 20.86 7.76
C HIS A 165 -35.61 20.88 6.39
N VAL A 166 -35.85 19.86 5.58
CA VAL A 166 -35.43 19.84 4.17
C VAL A 166 -36.66 19.76 3.28
N ILE A 167 -36.79 20.67 2.33
CA ILE A 167 -37.85 20.63 1.32
C ILE A 167 -37.19 20.29 -0.01
N ASP A 168 -37.61 19.19 -0.63
CA ASP A 168 -37.07 18.74 -1.91
C ASP A 168 -37.72 19.48 -3.11
N PRO A 169 -37.22 19.29 -4.34
CA PRO A 169 -37.76 19.94 -5.54
C PRO A 169 -39.23 19.58 -5.85
N ALA A 170 -39.72 18.46 -5.35
CA ALA A 170 -41.11 18.05 -5.50
C ALA A 170 -42.03 18.64 -4.41
N GLY A 171 -41.45 19.38 -3.45
CA GLY A 171 -42.16 19.97 -2.33
C GLY A 171 -42.31 19.04 -1.12
N ASN A 172 -41.67 17.87 -1.12
CA ASN A 172 -41.70 16.96 0.01
C ASN A 172 -40.88 17.54 1.16
N ARG A 173 -41.47 17.61 2.35
CA ARG A 173 -40.82 18.14 3.55
C ARG A 173 -40.37 17.00 4.47
N PHE A 174 -39.08 16.96 4.75
CA PHE A 174 -38.45 16.06 5.71
C PHE A 174 -38.15 16.82 7.00
N PHE A 175 -38.53 16.26 8.15
CA PHE A 175 -38.28 16.81 9.49
C PHE A 175 -38.51 15.70 10.54
N TYR A 176 -38.28 15.99 11.83
CA TYR A 176 -38.42 15.03 12.94
C TYR A 176 -39.67 14.14 12.84
N GLY A 177 -40.85 14.73 12.68
CA GLY A 177 -42.13 14.01 12.64
C GLY A 177 -42.40 13.27 11.33
N CYS A 178 -41.60 13.53 10.30
CA CYS A 178 -41.83 13.09 8.93
C CYS A 178 -40.49 12.80 8.25
N ARG A 179 -39.80 11.77 8.73
CA ARG A 179 -38.41 11.47 8.35
C ARG A 179 -38.29 10.67 7.06
N ASP A 180 -39.30 9.82 6.81
CA ASP A 180 -39.34 8.87 5.70
C ASP A 180 -40.78 8.40 5.40
N ALA A 181 -40.88 7.46 4.46
CA ALA A 181 -42.14 6.83 4.04
C ALA A 181 -42.87 6.01 5.13
N ASN A 182 -42.17 5.59 6.20
CA ASN A 182 -42.77 4.88 7.33
C ASN A 182 -43.45 5.86 8.30
N HIS A 183 -42.91 7.08 8.41
CA HIS A 183 -43.48 8.14 9.24
C HIS A 183 -44.58 8.90 8.50
N CYS A 184 -44.39 9.15 7.21
CA CYS A 184 -45.32 9.94 6.41
C CYS A 184 -45.69 9.25 5.09
N ALA A 185 -47.00 9.08 4.89
CA ALA A 185 -47.56 8.58 3.65
C ALA A 185 -47.17 9.42 2.42
N GLU A 186 -46.98 10.72 2.61
CA GLU A 186 -46.60 11.70 1.58
C GLU A 186 -45.17 11.48 1.07
N LEU A 187 -44.29 10.90 1.90
CA LEU A 187 -42.90 10.63 1.55
C LEU A 187 -42.70 9.27 0.86
N ARG A 188 -43.76 8.53 0.53
CA ARG A 188 -43.66 7.20 -0.10
C ARG A 188 -42.89 7.18 -1.42
N SER A 189 -42.97 8.26 -2.19
CA SER A 189 -42.23 8.43 -3.44
C SER A 189 -40.97 9.27 -3.28
N ALA A 190 -40.72 9.81 -2.09
CA ALA A 190 -39.60 10.67 -1.82
C ALA A 190 -38.32 9.84 -1.62
N ARG A 191 -37.18 10.39 -2.05
CA ARG A 191 -35.89 9.67 -2.09
C ARG A 191 -34.94 10.00 -0.95
N GLY A 192 -35.24 11.07 -0.20
CA GLY A 192 -34.44 11.52 0.94
C GLY A 192 -34.78 10.77 2.23
N LEU A 193 -33.90 10.86 3.22
CA LEU A 193 -34.08 10.29 4.55
C LEU A 193 -33.41 11.18 5.61
N LEU A 194 -34.12 11.47 6.71
CA LEU A 194 -33.54 12.03 7.94
C LEU A 194 -33.12 10.87 8.87
N THR A 195 -31.82 10.67 9.09
CA THR A 195 -31.26 9.46 9.75
C THR A 195 -30.87 9.60 11.21
N ALA A 196 -30.43 10.79 11.59
CA ALA A 196 -29.98 11.09 12.95
C ALA A 196 -30.75 12.32 13.41
N ASP A 197 -31.24 12.25 14.63
CA ASP A 197 -32.16 13.22 15.19
C ASP A 197 -32.12 13.11 16.72
N ASP A 198 -31.43 14.07 17.33
CA ASP A 198 -31.18 14.15 18.76
C ASP A 198 -32.10 15.23 19.35
N THR A 199 -33.05 14.83 20.20
CA THR A 199 -34.02 15.78 20.80
C THR A 199 -33.54 16.44 22.09
N GLU A 200 -32.38 16.04 22.62
CA GLU A 200 -31.86 16.53 23.90
C GLU A 200 -30.33 16.74 23.88
N GLY A 201 -29.89 17.99 24.09
CA GLY A 201 -28.47 18.35 24.20
C GLY A 201 -27.89 18.92 22.90
N PRO A 202 -26.56 19.05 22.75
CA PRO A 202 -25.97 19.29 21.45
C PRO A 202 -26.27 18.11 20.53
N GLY A 203 -27.13 18.33 19.55
CA GLY A 203 -27.66 17.28 18.69
C GLY A 203 -27.12 17.35 17.27
N LEU A 204 -26.98 16.19 16.62
CA LEU A 204 -26.64 16.08 15.22
C LEU A 204 -27.85 15.61 14.42
N GLU A 205 -28.38 16.49 13.58
CA GLU A 205 -29.37 16.11 12.59
C GLU A 205 -28.73 15.85 11.23
N VAL A 206 -29.08 14.73 10.60
CA VAL A 206 -28.53 14.34 9.30
C VAL A 206 -29.64 13.99 8.33
N TRP A 207 -29.74 14.74 7.24
CA TRP A 207 -30.54 14.39 6.07
C TRP A 207 -29.66 13.99 4.91
N TYR A 208 -30.05 12.95 4.17
CA TYR A 208 -29.36 12.56 2.95
C TYR A 208 -30.28 12.08 1.82
N VAL A 209 -29.77 12.17 0.60
CA VAL A 209 -30.37 11.55 -0.60
C VAL A 209 -29.26 10.95 -1.47
N ASN A 210 -29.42 9.70 -1.94
CA ASN A 210 -28.40 8.97 -2.71
C ASN A 210 -28.50 9.16 -4.24
N GLU A 211 -29.66 9.58 -4.72
CA GLU A 211 -29.88 9.98 -6.10
C GLU A 211 -30.59 11.32 -6.06
N MET A 212 -29.87 12.40 -6.30
CA MET A 212 -30.40 13.75 -6.20
C MET A 212 -31.13 14.18 -7.49
N PRO A 213 -32.47 14.28 -7.50
CA PRO A 213 -33.20 14.99 -8.54
C PRO A 213 -32.62 16.38 -8.82
N SER A 214 -32.71 16.82 -10.07
CA SER A 214 -32.49 18.23 -10.38
C SER A 214 -33.61 19.08 -9.76
N GLY A 215 -33.26 20.31 -9.43
CA GLY A 215 -34.15 21.28 -8.81
C GLY A 215 -33.54 21.97 -7.60
N ARG A 216 -34.41 22.64 -6.84
CA ARG A 216 -34.01 23.41 -5.66
C ARG A 216 -34.42 22.66 -4.41
N TYR A 217 -33.43 22.36 -3.57
CA TYR A 217 -33.64 21.92 -2.20
C TYR A 217 -33.54 23.11 -1.27
N GLN A 218 -34.48 23.25 -0.35
CA GLN A 218 -34.47 24.30 0.65
C GLN A 218 -34.09 23.69 1.99
N VAL A 219 -32.99 24.16 2.56
CA VAL A 219 -32.53 23.78 3.90
C VAL A 219 -33.01 24.84 4.87
N CYS A 220 -33.84 24.42 5.80
CA CYS A 220 -34.48 25.29 6.77
C CYS A 220 -34.30 24.73 8.17
N ILE A 221 -34.42 25.59 9.17
CA ILE A 221 -34.40 25.21 10.58
C ILE A 221 -35.60 25.80 11.29
N ASN A 222 -36.13 25.07 12.27
CA ASN A 222 -37.21 25.52 13.13
C ASN A 222 -36.74 25.49 14.58
N LEU A 223 -37.01 26.57 15.31
CA LEU A 223 -36.86 26.55 16.76
C LEU A 223 -38.18 26.02 17.34
N TYR A 224 -38.19 24.75 17.73
CA TYR A 224 -39.39 24.08 18.25
C TYR A 224 -39.84 24.74 19.55
N ASP A 225 -38.92 24.87 20.51
CA ASP A 225 -39.17 25.59 21.75
C ASP A 225 -38.65 27.04 21.66
N ARG A 226 -39.57 28.00 21.53
CA ARG A 226 -39.22 29.43 21.43
C ARG A 226 -38.96 30.07 22.80
N SER A 227 -38.66 29.28 23.82
CA SER A 227 -38.46 29.74 25.20
C SER A 227 -37.10 30.40 25.44
N ALA A 228 -36.11 30.28 24.57
CA ALA A 228 -34.83 30.99 24.69
C ALA A 228 -34.16 31.19 23.32
N ASP A 229 -33.10 32.01 23.30
CA ASP A 229 -32.22 32.13 22.14
C ASP A 229 -31.39 30.85 21.97
N ASN A 230 -30.98 30.55 20.75
CA ASN A 230 -30.10 29.41 20.46
C ASN A 230 -29.16 29.68 19.28
N ARG A 231 -28.19 28.80 19.07
CA ARG A 231 -27.22 28.85 17.99
C ARG A 231 -27.15 27.49 17.29
N ALA A 232 -27.39 27.51 15.98
CA ALA A 232 -27.27 26.33 15.12
C ALA A 232 -26.14 26.53 14.10
N GLU A 233 -25.30 25.50 13.95
CA GLU A 233 -24.29 25.40 12.91
C GLU A 233 -24.73 24.37 11.86
N VAL A 234 -25.04 24.86 10.67
CA VAL A 234 -25.50 24.01 9.56
C VAL A 234 -24.35 23.84 8.57
N TYR A 235 -24.03 22.59 8.28
CA TYR A 235 -23.12 22.19 7.22
C TYR A 235 -23.90 21.54 6.09
N VAL A 236 -23.70 22.06 4.88
CA VAL A 236 -24.27 21.49 3.67
C VAL A 236 -23.11 20.92 2.86
N LEU A 237 -23.16 19.61 2.62
CA LEU A 237 -22.20 18.86 1.83
C LEU A 237 -22.91 18.30 0.59
N VAL A 238 -22.47 18.73 -0.58
CA VAL A 238 -23.01 18.25 -1.85
C VAL A 238 -21.94 17.52 -2.62
N HIS A 239 -22.24 16.28 -3.02
CA HIS A 239 -21.40 15.49 -3.89
C HIS A 239 -22.03 15.35 -5.27
N SER A 240 -21.39 15.99 -6.25
CA SER A 240 -21.80 15.99 -7.65
C SER A 240 -20.68 15.40 -8.50
N GLY A 241 -20.74 14.09 -8.77
CA GLY A 241 -19.73 13.40 -9.55
C GLY A 241 -18.38 13.36 -8.84
N ARG A 242 -17.36 14.07 -9.34
CA ARG A 242 -16.04 14.17 -8.68
C ARG A 242 -15.90 15.39 -7.76
N ARG A 243 -16.88 16.28 -7.76
CA ARG A 243 -16.83 17.53 -7.02
C ARG A 243 -17.56 17.38 -5.70
N ILE A 244 -16.88 17.79 -4.64
CA ILE A 244 -17.44 17.95 -3.31
C ILE A 244 -17.51 19.45 -3.04
N GLU A 245 -18.71 19.96 -2.80
CA GLU A 245 -18.91 21.32 -2.33
C GLU A 245 -19.36 21.26 -0.87
N ARG A 246 -18.68 22.04 -0.02
CA ARG A 246 -19.01 22.13 1.41
C ARG A 246 -19.17 23.58 1.77
N GLN A 247 -20.28 23.93 2.39
CA GLN A 247 -20.49 25.24 2.99
C GLN A 247 -21.01 25.11 4.42
N ARG A 248 -20.78 26.17 5.19
CA ARG A 248 -21.14 26.28 6.60
C ARG A 248 -21.87 27.59 6.80
N ALA A 249 -22.94 27.58 7.59
CA ALA A 249 -23.55 28.79 8.14
C ALA A 249 -23.75 28.62 9.64
N VAL A 250 -23.59 29.74 10.34
CA VAL A 250 -23.97 29.87 11.74
C VAL A 250 -25.25 30.70 11.77
N ILE A 251 -26.27 30.18 12.43
CA ILE A 251 -27.57 30.85 12.55
C ILE A 251 -27.85 31.11 14.02
N GLU A 252 -27.98 32.39 14.33
CA GLU A 252 -28.46 32.87 15.61
C GLU A 252 -29.99 32.84 15.60
N LEU A 253 -30.57 32.01 16.47
CA LEU A 253 -32.00 31.80 16.64
C LEU A 253 -32.50 32.67 17.78
N ALA A 254 -33.48 33.53 17.50
CA ALA A 254 -34.07 34.39 18.52
C ALA A 254 -35.30 33.76 19.17
N ARG A 255 -35.46 34.04 20.46
CA ARG A 255 -36.70 33.82 21.21
C ARG A 255 -37.86 34.46 20.45
N GLY A 256 -38.91 33.68 20.19
CA GLY A 256 -40.10 34.13 19.47
C GLY A 256 -40.11 33.84 17.96
N GLY A 257 -38.99 33.43 17.36
CA GLY A 257 -38.93 32.98 15.96
C GLY A 257 -37.90 33.74 15.10
N PRO A 258 -38.11 33.81 13.77
CA PRO A 258 -37.20 34.46 12.84
C PRO A 258 -36.98 35.95 13.16
N ARG A 259 -35.74 36.44 13.02
CA ARG A 259 -35.43 37.86 13.18
C ARG A 259 -35.93 38.68 11.98
N PRO A 260 -36.27 39.98 12.14
CA PRO A 260 -36.64 40.83 11.02
C PRO A 260 -35.56 40.83 9.92
N GLY A 261 -35.97 40.58 8.67
CA GLY A 261 -35.07 40.51 7.52
C GLY A 261 -34.39 39.15 7.31
N GLN A 262 -34.57 38.18 8.24
CA GLN A 262 -34.11 36.82 8.04
C GLN A 262 -34.98 36.13 6.98
N PRO A 263 -34.38 35.44 5.99
CA PRO A 263 -35.15 34.74 4.98
C PRO A 263 -35.89 33.55 5.61
N THR A 264 -37.18 33.43 5.26
CA THR A 264 -38.05 32.37 5.78
C THR A 264 -38.76 31.61 4.67
N VAL A 265 -39.21 30.39 4.98
CA VAL A 265 -40.11 29.60 4.15
C VAL A 265 -41.35 29.28 4.98
N ARG A 266 -42.52 29.67 4.49
CA ARG A 266 -43.80 29.37 5.13
C ARG A 266 -44.26 27.98 4.70
N VAL A 267 -44.59 27.13 5.67
CA VAL A 267 -45.05 25.76 5.44
C VAL A 267 -46.27 25.46 6.30
N ASP A 268 -47.15 24.59 5.81
CA ASP A 268 -48.30 24.12 6.59
C ASP A 268 -47.87 23.02 7.56
N SER A 269 -48.26 23.13 8.83
CA SER A 269 -48.05 22.10 9.85
C SER A 269 -49.39 21.69 10.46
N ASP A 270 -49.40 20.58 11.20
CA ASP A 270 -50.58 20.09 11.92
C ASP A 270 -51.12 21.12 12.94
N GLN A 271 -50.27 22.06 13.38
CA GLN A 271 -50.61 23.12 14.31
C GLN A 271 -50.92 24.47 13.61
N GLY A 272 -51.00 24.45 12.27
CA GLY A 272 -51.19 25.64 11.43
C GLY A 272 -49.91 26.06 10.69
N PRO A 273 -49.95 27.14 9.90
CA PRO A 273 -48.80 27.59 9.12
C PRO A 273 -47.68 28.10 10.03
N ILE A 274 -46.46 27.63 9.78
CA ILE A 274 -45.24 28.04 10.49
C ILE A 274 -44.24 28.65 9.51
N ASP A 275 -43.46 29.63 9.98
CA ASP A 275 -42.36 30.23 9.23
C ASP A 275 -41.03 29.57 9.66
N LEU A 276 -40.43 28.81 8.76
CA LEU A 276 -39.12 28.19 8.94
C LEU A 276 -38.03 29.18 8.58
N ILE A 277 -36.91 29.17 9.30
CA ILE A 277 -35.75 29.99 8.98
C ILE A 277 -34.99 29.30 7.85
N LYS A 278 -34.82 30.00 6.73
CA LYS A 278 -34.11 29.46 5.57
C LYS A 278 -32.61 29.64 5.73
N VAL A 279 -31.87 28.54 5.64
CA VAL A 279 -30.42 28.50 5.87
C VAL A 279 -29.63 28.29 4.57
N ALA A 280 -30.16 27.51 3.64
CA ALA A 280 -29.51 27.33 2.35
C ALA A 280 -30.50 26.98 1.24
N ASP A 281 -30.13 27.32 0.01
CA ASP A 281 -30.63 26.65 -1.19
C ASP A 281 -29.51 25.78 -1.77
N VAL A 282 -29.82 24.50 -2.02
CA VAL A 282 -28.99 23.64 -2.86
C VAL A 282 -29.65 23.55 -4.21
N ILE A 283 -29.01 24.13 -5.22
CA ILE A 283 -29.52 24.17 -6.59
C ILE A 283 -28.79 23.12 -7.40
N VAL A 284 -29.52 22.15 -7.92
CA VAL A 284 -29.01 21.03 -8.72
C VAL A 284 -29.53 21.17 -10.13
N THR A 285 -28.65 21.24 -11.11
CA THR A 285 -29.01 21.33 -12.53
C THR A 285 -29.32 19.95 -13.12
N ASP A 286 -29.93 19.90 -14.30
CA ASP A 286 -30.13 18.65 -15.03
C ASP A 286 -28.80 17.99 -15.46
N SER A 287 -27.74 18.78 -15.63
CA SER A 287 -26.38 18.26 -15.83
C SER A 287 -25.80 17.60 -14.57
N GLY A 288 -26.48 17.76 -13.43
CA GLY A 288 -26.10 17.23 -12.13
C GLY A 288 -25.14 18.11 -11.35
N GLU A 289 -24.75 19.26 -11.89
CA GLU A 289 -23.97 20.24 -11.14
C GLU A 289 -24.81 20.78 -9.99
N ALA A 290 -24.19 20.88 -8.82
CA ALA A 290 -24.82 21.48 -7.66
C ALA A 290 -24.09 22.74 -7.22
N ARG A 291 -24.83 23.70 -6.69
CA ARG A 291 -24.33 24.91 -6.07
C ARG A 291 -25.07 25.15 -4.76
N ILE A 292 -24.33 25.59 -3.75
CA ILE A 292 -24.88 25.93 -2.45
C ILE A 292 -24.96 27.46 -2.34
N GLN A 293 -26.14 27.97 -2.01
CA GLN A 293 -26.35 29.36 -1.64
C GLN A 293 -26.75 29.40 -0.17
N MET A 294 -25.86 29.86 0.70
CA MET A 294 -26.14 30.01 2.13
C MET A 294 -26.88 31.31 2.43
N PHE A 295 -27.73 31.27 3.45
CA PHE A 295 -28.50 32.38 3.98
C PHE A 295 -28.28 32.44 5.50
N GLY A 296 -27.46 33.37 5.94
CA GLY A 296 -27.00 33.48 7.33
C GLY A 296 -25.68 34.24 7.40
N ASP A 297 -25.15 34.45 8.59
CA ASP A 297 -23.83 35.05 8.79
C ASP A 297 -22.76 34.02 8.39
N GLY A 298 -22.53 33.91 7.08
CA GLY A 298 -21.53 33.03 6.48
C GLY A 298 -20.26 33.80 6.15
N SER A 299 -19.21 33.56 6.93
CA SER A 299 -17.80 33.83 6.61
C SER A 299 -17.21 32.72 5.75
#